data_AF-X1ED90-F1
#
_entry.id   AF-X1ED90-F1
#
_cell.length_a   1.000
_cell.length_b   1.000
_cell.length_c   1.000
_cell.angle_alpha   90.00
_cell.angle_beta   90.00
_cell.angle_gamma   90.00
#
_symmetry.space_group_name_H-M   'P 1'
#
loop_
_entity.id
_entity.type
_entity.pdbx_description
1 polymer ?
#
loop_
_entity_poly.entity_id
_entity_poly.type
_entity_poly.pdbx_seq_one_letter_code
_entity_poly.pdbx_strand_id
1 'polypeptide(L)' 'MPIEPLELYQRISTAPRMPEMKFDRLLMTRAREITARHGIEYEPAEIIPIDDALLDEIWKAGYELAP' A
#
# COMPACT_ATOMS: atom_id res chain seq x y z
N MET A 1 -4.54 2.27 -16.95
CA MET A 1 -5.47 1.49 -17.78
C MET A 1 -6.22 0.58 -16.82
N PRO A 2 -7.56 0.54 -16.81
CA PRO A 2 -8.28 -0.42 -15.96
C PRO A 2 -7.82 -1.84 -16.33
N ILE A 3 -7.55 -2.67 -15.33
CA ILE A 3 -7.26 -4.09 -15.55
C ILE A 3 -8.59 -4.76 -15.88
N GLU A 4 -8.67 -5.42 -17.03
CA GLU A 4 -9.89 -6.12 -17.43
C GLU A 4 -10.11 -7.37 -16.55
N PRO A 5 -11.35 -7.75 -16.20
CA PRO A 5 -11.60 -8.89 -15.31
C PRO A 5 -10.97 -10.21 -15.77
N LEU A 6 -10.92 -10.44 -17.09
CA LEU A 6 -10.30 -11.63 -17.66
C LEU A 6 -8.76 -11.61 -17.48
N GLU A 7 -8.14 -10.46 -17.64
CA GLU A 7 -6.70 -10.27 -17.41
C GLU A 7 -6.36 -10.54 -15.94
N LEU A 8 -7.17 -10.01 -15.02
CA LEU A 8 -7.01 -10.25 -13.59
C LEU A 8 -7.10 -11.75 -13.26
N TYR A 9 -8.08 -12.47 -13.84
CA TYR A 9 -8.22 -13.91 -13.65
C TYR A 9 -6.99 -14.69 -14.14
N GLN A 10 -6.46 -14.34 -15.31
CA GLN A 10 -5.25 -14.98 -15.86
C GLN A 10 -4.02 -14.74 -14.96
N ARG A 11 -3.87 -13.52 -14.44
CA ARG A 11 -2.79 -13.18 -13.48
C ARG A 11 -2.92 -13.98 -12.18
N ILE A 12 -4.10 -14.03 -11.58
CA ILE A 12 -4.31 -14.73 -10.29
C ILE A 12 -4.16 -16.25 -10.45
N SER A 13 -4.63 -16.83 -11.55
CA SER A 13 -4.62 -18.29 -11.76
C SER A 13 -3.23 -18.88 -11.97
N THR A 14 -2.25 -18.06 -12.40
CA THR A 14 -0.87 -18.47 -12.67
C THR A 14 0.14 -17.95 -11.64
N ALA A 15 -0.28 -17.06 -10.74
CA ALA A 15 0.59 -16.45 -9.74
C ALA A 15 1.07 -17.46 -8.68
N PRO A 16 2.27 -17.24 -8.10
CA PRO A 16 2.75 -18.00 -6.95
C PRO A 16 1.76 -17.93 -5.79
N ARG A 17 1.45 -19.09 -5.20
CA ARG A 17 0.61 -19.16 -4.00
C ARG A 17 1.41 -18.68 -2.79
N MET A 18 0.76 -17.92 -1.91
CA MET A 18 1.31 -17.48 -0.63
C MET A 18 0.27 -17.72 0.48
N PRO A 19 0.68 -18.20 1.67
CA PRO A 19 -0.21 -18.21 2.83
C PRO A 19 -0.60 -16.79 3.24
N GLU A 20 -1.86 -16.59 3.63
CA GLU A 20 -2.40 -15.28 4.03
C GLU A 20 -1.56 -14.61 5.12
N MET A 21 -1.24 -15.33 6.21
CA MET A 21 -0.37 -14.80 7.27
C MET A 21 1.01 -14.32 6.79
N LYS A 22 1.56 -14.95 5.73
CA LYS A 22 2.84 -14.53 5.15
C LYS A 22 2.67 -13.27 4.32
N PHE A 23 1.55 -13.15 3.61
CA PHE A 23 1.19 -11.95 2.86
C PHE A 23 0.99 -10.76 3.82
N ASP A 24 0.22 -10.94 4.90
CA ASP A 24 -0.02 -9.89 5.89
C ASP A 24 1.29 -9.36 6.47
N ARG A 25 2.20 -10.27 6.85
CA ARG A 25 3.51 -9.88 7.39
C ARG A 25 4.34 -9.11 6.37
N LEU A 26 4.37 -9.58 5.12
CA LEU A 26 5.08 -8.91 4.03
C LEU A 26 4.50 -7.51 3.79
N LEU A 27 3.17 -7.39 3.73
CA LEU A 27 2.47 -6.13 3.52
C LEU A 27 2.76 -5.14 4.65
N MET A 28 2.69 -5.58 5.91
CA MET A 28 2.99 -4.72 7.07
C MET A 28 4.45 -4.23 7.06
N THR A 29 5.40 -5.10 6.71
CA THR A 29 6.80 -4.69 6.56
C THR A 29 6.96 -3.65 5.44
N ARG A 30 6.37 -3.90 4.28
CA ARG A 30 6.44 -3.01 3.11
C ARG A 30 5.80 -1.65 3.40
N ALA A 31 4.63 -1.64 4.02
CA ALA A 31 3.93 -0.42 4.41
C ALA A 31 4.80 0.41 5.37
N ARG A 32 5.40 -0.21 6.38
CA ARG A 32 6.29 0.48 7.33
C ARG A 32 7.54 1.07 6.66
N GLU A 33 8.14 0.35 5.72
CA GLU A 33 9.30 0.84 4.95
C GLU A 33 8.93 2.04 4.06
N ILE A 34 7.75 2.01 3.45
CA ILE A 34 7.25 3.10 2.61
C ILE A 34 6.93 4.32 3.47
N THR A 35 6.15 4.18 4.54
CA THR A 35 5.78 5.32 5.40
C THR A 35 7.01 5.99 6.00
N ALA A 36 8.02 5.20 6.40
CA ALA A 36 9.30 5.75 6.88
C ALA A 36 10.04 6.57 5.82
N ARG A 37 10.03 6.16 4.55
CA ARG A 37 10.67 6.91 3.45
C ARG A 37 9.97 8.22 3.12
N HIS A 38 8.65 8.26 3.29
CA HIS A 38 7.83 9.45 3.07
C HIS A 38 7.70 10.34 4.33
N GLY A 39 8.34 9.98 5.45
CA GLY A 39 8.25 10.75 6.69
C GLY A 39 6.83 10.77 7.29
N ILE A 40 6.03 9.74 7.00
CA ILE A 40 4.65 9.64 7.48
C ILE A 40 4.68 9.00 8.87
N GLU A 41 4.24 9.78 9.87
CA GLU A 41 4.07 9.33 11.24
C GLU A 41 2.60 9.48 11.66
N TYR A 42 2.14 8.57 12.53
CA TYR A 42 0.79 8.63 13.06
C TYR A 42 0.73 9.58 14.26
N GLU A 43 -0.07 10.64 14.14
CA GLU A 43 -0.33 11.60 15.21
C GLU A 43 -1.72 11.35 15.84
N PRO A 44 -1.80 10.78 17.05
CA PRO A 44 -3.09 10.47 17.68
C PRO A 44 -3.93 11.71 18.03
N ALA A 45 -3.33 12.89 18.18
CA ALA A 45 -4.06 14.14 18.39
C ALA A 45 -4.72 14.66 17.10
N GLU A 46 -4.23 14.24 15.93
CA GLU A 46 -4.69 14.66 14.61
C GLU A 46 -4.96 13.44 13.72
N ILE A 47 -6.05 12.74 14.04
CA ILE A 47 -6.45 11.50 13.34
C ILE A 47 -6.74 11.75 11.85
N ILE A 48 -7.27 12.93 11.53
CA ILE A 48 -7.56 13.36 10.16
C ILE A 48 -6.59 14.50 9.83
N PRO A 49 -5.49 14.24 9.11
CA PRO A 49 -4.53 15.28 8.75
C PRO A 49 -5.17 16.26 7.78
N ILE A 50 -4.94 17.55 8.01
CA ILE A 50 -5.36 18.63 7.11
C ILE A 50 -4.18 19.31 6.40
N ASP A 51 -2.96 18.90 6.71
CA ASP A 51 -1.75 19.36 6.03
C ASP A 51 -1.68 18.77 4.61
N ASP A 52 -1.89 19.61 3.61
CA ASP A 52 -1.84 19.25 2.19
C ASP A 52 -0.51 18.57 1.79
N ALA A 53 0.61 18.98 2.39
CA ALA A 53 1.91 18.39 2.08
C ALA A 53 2.00 16.94 2.59
N LEU A 54 1.48 16.69 3.80
CA LEU A 54 1.39 15.33 4.35
C LEU A 54 0.42 14.47 3.54
N LEU A 55 -0.72 15.04 3.11
CA LEU A 55 -1.69 14.35 2.26
C LEU A 55 -1.09 13.94 0.91
N ASP A 56 -0.29 14.81 0.29
CA ASP A 56 0.46 14.51 -0.93
C ASP A 56 1.45 13.36 -0.73
N GLU A 57 2.17 13.34 0.38
CA GLU A 57 3.10 12.24 0.70
C GLU A 57 2.37 10.93 0.98
N ILE A 58 1.22 10.97 1.66
CA ILE A 58 0.36 9.80 1.87
C ILE A 58 -0.12 9.23 0.52
N TRP A 59 -0.52 10.11 -0.41
CA TRP A 59 -0.92 9.70 -1.76
C TRP A 59 0.22 9.00 -2.50
N LYS A 60 1.42 9.60 -2.53
CA LYS A 60 2.62 9.01 -3.15
C LYS A 60 2.98 7.66 -2.53
N ALA A 61 2.97 7.57 -1.21
CA ALA A 61 3.21 6.34 -0.47
C ALA A 61 2.21 5.23 -0.84
N GLY A 62 0.92 5.57 -0.96
CA GLY A 62 -0.12 4.63 -1.39
C GLY A 62 0.10 4.12 -2.81
N TYR A 63 0.51 4.99 -3.74
CA TYR A 63 0.88 4.59 -5.10
C TYR A 63 2.11 3.68 -5.14
N GLU A 64 3.12 3.92 -4.29
CA GLU A 64 4.29 3.04 -4.23
C GLU A 64 3.96 1.67 -3.60
N LEU A 65 3.01 1.65 -2.65
CA LEU A 65 2.57 0.41 -2.01
C LEU A 65 1.79 -0.49 -2.97
N ALA A 66 1.03 0.10 -3.90
CA ALA A 66 0.26 -0.62 -4.92
C ALA A 66 1.18 -1.09 -6.07
N PRO A 67 1.45 -2.41 -6.21
CA PRO A 67 2.23 -2.95 -7.31
C PRO A 67 1.47 -2.97 -8.65
#